data_AF-A0A527YY96-F1
#
_entry.id   AF-A0A527YY96-F1
#
_cell.length_a   1.000
_cell.length_b   1.000
_cell.length_c   1.000
_cell.angle_alpha   90.00
_cell.angle_beta   90.00
_cell.angle_gamma   90.00
#
_symmetry.space_group_name_H-M   'P 1'
#
loop_
_entity.id
_entity.type
_entity.pdbx_description
1 polymer ?
#
loop_
_entity_poly.entity_id
_entity_poly.type
_entity_poly.pdbx_seq_one_letter_code
_entity_poly.pdbx_strand_id
1 'polypeptide(L)'
;EASDDPHAREAVELFAFRAAREAAALANTLGGLECLVFTAGIGERSAPVRKAICERLDWLGVAIDEPSNAAHAEIISRPDSKVEIRVVPTDEESIIARHTRMQGNA
;
A
#
# COMPACT_ATOMS: atom_id res chain seq x y z
N GLU A 1 -3.53 16.31 -0.99
CA GLU A 1 -2.48 16.36 0.05
C GLU A 1 -1.80 17.72 0.12
N ALA A 2 -1.43 18.33 -1.01
CA ALA A 2 -0.78 19.65 -1.06
C ALA A 2 -1.72 20.85 -0.80
N SER A 3 -2.94 20.63 -0.32
CA SER A 3 -3.90 21.70 -0.01
C SER A 3 -3.83 22.01 1.47
N ASP A 4 -3.83 23.30 1.82
CA ASP A 4 -3.86 23.75 3.21
C ASP A 4 -5.27 23.76 3.83
N ASP A 5 -6.29 23.33 3.08
CA ASP A 5 -7.66 23.19 3.58
C ASP A 5 -7.73 22.08 4.65
N PRO A 6 -8.21 22.39 5.88
CA PRO A 6 -8.40 21.39 6.94
C PRO A 6 -9.21 20.16 6.52
N HIS A 7 -10.20 20.32 5.64
CA HIS A 7 -11.02 19.21 5.14
C HIS A 7 -10.24 18.30 4.20
N ALA A 8 -9.23 18.80 3.49
CA ALA A 8 -8.36 17.97 2.67
C ALA A 8 -7.54 17.01 3.54
N ARG A 9 -7.06 17.48 4.70
CA ARG A 9 -6.36 16.63 5.67
C ARG A 9 -7.31 15.59 6.28
N GLU A 10 -8.51 16.00 6.69
CA GLU A 10 -9.52 15.09 7.23
C GLU A 10 -9.89 13.97 6.24
N ALA A 11 -10.04 14.32 4.96
CA ALA A 11 -10.31 13.34 3.91
C ALA A 11 -9.18 12.30 3.77
N VAL A 12 -7.91 12.73 3.82
CA VAL A 12 -6.75 11.83 3.78
C VAL A 12 -6.69 10.93 5.01
N GLU A 13 -6.95 11.49 6.20
CA GLU A 13 -6.97 10.72 7.46
C GLU A 13 -8.08 9.67 7.45
N LEU A 14 -9.28 10.01 6.96
CA LEU A 14 -10.40 9.09 6.80
C LEU A 14 -10.09 7.99 5.78
N PHE A 15 -9.45 8.35 4.67
CA PHE A 15 -8.99 7.38 3.66
C PHE A 15 -8.00 6.38 4.27
N ALA A 16 -6.97 6.87 4.95
CA ALA A 16 -5.95 6.03 5.58
C ALA A 16 -6.57 5.12 6.66
N PHE A 17 -7.51 5.64 7.45
CA PHE A 17 -8.26 4.85 8.42
C PHE A 17 -9.03 3.70 7.77
N ARG A 18 -9.79 3.98 6.70
CA ARG A 18 -10.57 2.95 6.01
C ARG A 18 -9.67 1.89 5.38
N ALA A 19 -8.60 2.29 4.71
CA ALA A 19 -7.64 1.35 4.12
C ALA A 19 -7.00 0.45 5.18
N ALA A 20 -6.55 1.01 6.31
CA ALA A 20 -6.00 0.23 7.42
C ALA A 20 -7.03 -0.72 8.03
N ARG A 21 -8.30 -0.28 8.16
CA ARG A 21 -9.39 -1.13 8.67
C ARG A 21 -9.62 -2.35 7.78
N GLU A 22 -9.67 -2.16 6.46
CA GLU A 22 -9.86 -3.28 5.53
C GLU A 22 -8.64 -4.22 5.54
N ALA A 23 -7.42 -3.67 5.58
CA ALA A 23 -6.20 -4.48 5.70
C ALA A 23 -6.19 -5.32 6.98
N ALA A 24 -6.58 -4.74 8.12
CA ALA A 24 -6.67 -5.46 9.39
C ALA A 24 -7.75 -6.56 9.38
N ALA A 25 -8.89 -6.31 8.72
CA ALA A 25 -9.93 -7.32 8.55
C ALA A 25 -9.42 -8.52 7.74
N LEU A 26 -8.70 -8.27 6.64
CA LEU A 26 -8.07 -9.32 5.85
C LEU A 26 -6.99 -10.08 6.63
N ALA A 27 -6.13 -9.36 7.35
CA ALA A 27 -5.10 -9.98 8.19
C ALA A 27 -5.71 -10.91 9.26
N ASN A 28 -6.82 -10.50 9.87
CA ASN A 28 -7.57 -11.34 10.80
C ASN A 28 -8.11 -12.61 10.13
N THR A 29 -8.67 -12.50 8.92
CA THR A 29 -9.16 -13.66 8.15
C THR A 29 -8.03 -14.62 7.76
N LEU A 30 -6.85 -14.09 7.44
CA LEU A 30 -5.68 -14.88 7.04
C LEU A 30 -4.90 -15.47 8.25
N GLY A 31 -5.17 -15.01 9.47
CA GLY A 31 -4.45 -15.41 10.67
C GLY A 31 -3.09 -14.72 10.85
N GLY A 32 -2.84 -13.64 10.11
CA GLY A 32 -1.58 -12.91 10.12
C GLY A 32 -1.40 -12.01 8.89
N LEU A 33 -0.28 -11.30 8.86
CA LEU A 33 0.12 -10.46 7.73
C LEU A 33 1.65 -10.55 7.58
N GLU A 34 2.12 -11.11 6.48
CA GLU A 34 3.55 -11.23 6.19
C GLU A 34 4.03 -10.12 5.25
N CYS A 35 3.16 -9.67 4.35
CA CYS A 35 3.47 -8.65 3.36
C CYS A 35 2.28 -7.70 3.14
N LEU A 36 2.56 -6.41 3.05
CA LEU A 36 1.64 -5.35 2.65
C LEU A 36 2.14 -4.70 1.36
N VAL A 37 1.37 -4.82 0.28
CA VAL A 37 1.73 -4.27 -1.04
C VAL A 37 0.87 -3.04 -1.35
N PHE A 38 1.53 -1.93 -1.66
CA PHE A 38 0.93 -0.74 -2.26
C PHE A 38 1.13 -0.76 -3.76
N THR A 39 0.06 -0.52 -4.51
CA THR A 39 0.02 -0.53 -5.98
C THR A 39 -0.96 0.53 -6.48
N ALA A 40 -1.01 0.76 -7.79
CA ALA A 40 -1.87 1.73 -8.47
C ALA A 40 -1.61 3.19 -8.02
N GLY A 41 -2.31 4.14 -8.64
CA GLY A 41 -2.01 5.58 -8.55
C GLY A 41 -1.66 6.11 -7.15
N ILE A 42 -2.56 5.97 -6.16
CA ILE A 42 -2.29 6.46 -4.79
C ILE A 42 -1.23 5.62 -4.09
N GLY A 43 -1.31 4.29 -4.18
CA GLY A 43 -0.39 3.39 -3.50
C GLY A 43 1.06 3.56 -3.97
N GLU A 44 1.27 3.79 -5.27
CA GLU A 44 2.59 3.98 -5.87
C GLU A 44 3.16 5.37 -5.59
N ARG A 45 2.32 6.42 -5.66
CA ARG A 45 2.77 7.81 -5.78
C ARG A 45 2.61 8.64 -4.51
N SER A 46 1.88 8.16 -3.51
CA SER A 46 1.67 8.92 -2.27
C SER A 46 2.41 8.31 -1.08
N ALA A 47 3.65 8.77 -0.88
CA ALA A 47 4.42 8.43 0.32
C ALA A 47 3.71 8.84 1.63
N PRO A 48 3.04 10.02 1.74
CA PRO A 48 2.33 10.39 2.96
C PRO A 48 1.13 9.48 3.27
N VAL A 49 0.35 9.09 2.25
CA VAL A 49 -0.77 8.16 2.44
C VAL A 49 -0.27 6.78 2.87
N ARG A 50 0.79 6.25 2.25
CA ARG A 50 1.40 4.98 2.69
C ARG A 50 1.83 5.03 4.15
N LYS A 51 2.51 6.11 4.55
CA LYS A 51 2.93 6.34 5.94
C LYS A 51 1.72 6.34 6.89
N ALA A 52 0.69 7.13 6.60
CA ALA A 52 -0.51 7.23 7.43
C ALA A 52 -1.27 5.89 7.57
N ILE A 53 -1.26 5.04 6.53
CA ILE A 53 -1.82 3.68 6.60
C ILE A 53 -0.96 2.78 7.49
N CYS A 54 0.36 2.79 7.29
CA CYS A 54 1.30 1.94 8.04
C CYS A 54 1.31 2.26 9.53
N GLU A 55 1.27 3.55 9.91
CA GLU A 55 1.19 3.99 11.32
C GLU A 55 -0.03 3.41 12.06
N ARG A 56 -1.15 3.23 11.35
CA ARG A 56 -2.37 2.63 11.94
C ARG A 56 -2.27 1.11 12.10
N LEU A 57 -1.31 0.48 11.45
CA LEU A 57 -1.07 -0.96 11.46
C LEU A 57 0.20 -1.34 12.27
N ASP A 58 0.84 -0.38 12.94
CA ASP A 58 1.99 -0.58 13.84
C ASP A 58 1.79 -1.78 14.78
N TRP A 59 0.62 -1.87 15.42
CA TRP A 59 0.29 -2.95 16.35
C TRP A 59 0.29 -4.36 15.73
N LEU A 60 0.19 -4.49 14.40
CA LEU A 60 0.37 -5.75 13.66
C LEU A 60 1.84 -6.05 13.34
N GLY A 61 2.77 -5.18 13.75
CA GLY A 61 4.19 -5.25 13.46
C GLY A 61 4.61 -4.59 12.16
N VAL A 62 3.77 -3.72 11.58
CA VAL A 62 4.10 -2.94 10.39
C VAL A 62 4.99 -1.76 10.79
N ALA A 63 6.24 -1.73 10.32
CA ALA A 63 7.16 -0.64 10.56
C ALA A 63 7.72 -0.10 9.23
N ILE A 64 7.31 1.11 8.85
CA ILE A 64 7.72 1.77 7.61
C ILE A 64 9.06 2.51 7.77
N ASP A 65 9.92 2.42 6.76
CA ASP A 65 11.17 3.17 6.65
C ASP A 65 10.91 4.48 5.89
N GLU A 66 10.93 5.61 6.60
CA GLU A 66 10.58 6.91 6.00
C GLU A 66 11.47 7.32 4.83
N PRO A 67 12.82 7.14 4.89
CA PRO A 67 13.69 7.44 3.76
C PRO A 67 13.34 6.62 2.51
N SER A 68 13.21 5.30 2.64
CA SER A 68 12.86 4.42 1.52
C SER A 68 11.46 4.73 0.98
N ASN A 69 10.51 5.01 1.88
CA ASN A 69 9.16 5.42 1.49
C ASN A 69 9.14 6.72 0.69
N ALA A 70 9.88 7.74 1.13
CA ALA A 70 10.00 9.02 0.44
C ALA A 70 10.70 8.89 -0.92
N ALA A 71 11.64 7.96 -1.04
CA ALA A 71 12.32 7.65 -2.29
C ALA A 71 11.51 6.80 -3.28
N HIS A 72 10.29 6.37 -2.91
CA HIS A 72 9.49 5.42 -3.69
C HIS A 72 10.25 4.12 -4.01
N ALA A 73 11.04 3.62 -3.06
CA ALA A 73 11.72 2.35 -3.19
C ALA A 73 10.72 1.19 -3.31
N GLU A 74 11.17 0.07 -3.89
CA GLU A 74 10.34 -1.13 -4.04
C GLU A 74 10.02 -1.78 -2.68
N ILE A 75 10.96 -1.75 -1.73
CA ILE A 75 10.77 -2.19 -0.36
C ILE A 75 10.92 -0.97 0.55
N ILE A 76 9.92 -0.75 1.40
CA ILE A 76 9.81 0.43 2.27
C ILE A 76 9.57 0.04 3.73
N SER A 77 9.72 -1.23 4.09
CA SER A 77 9.74 -1.67 5.50
C SER A 77 11.10 -1.43 6.13
N ARG A 78 11.09 -1.08 7.42
CA ARG A 78 12.30 -1.10 8.24
C ARG A 78 12.83 -2.52 8.41
N PRO A 79 14.14 -2.69 8.68
CA PRO A 79 14.73 -4.00 8.96
C PRO A 79 14.11 -4.75 10.16
N ASP A 80 13.52 -4.03 11.11
CA ASP A 80 12.86 -4.58 12.29
C ASP A 80 11.33 -4.74 12.15
N SER A 81 10.79 -4.44 10.96
CA SER A 81 9.38 -4.69 10.65
C SER A 81 9.11 -6.20 10.63
N LYS A 82 7.98 -6.62 11.22
CA LYS A 82 7.51 -8.02 11.11
C LYS A 82 6.78 -8.28 9.79
N VAL A 83 6.36 -7.21 9.12
CA VAL A 83 5.64 -7.23 7.85
C VAL A 83 6.52 -6.58 6.79
N GLU A 84 6.78 -7.26 5.68
CA GLU A 84 7.43 -6.64 4.52
C GLU A 84 6.46 -5.65 3.88
N ILE A 85 6.92 -4.42 3.60
CA ILE A 85 6.07 -3.40 2.97
C ILE A 85 6.67 -3.09 1.61
N ARG A 86 5.87 -3.26 0.54
CA ARG A 86 6.32 -3.07 -0.84
C ARG A 86 5.53 -2.01 -1.58
N VAL A 87 6.18 -1.37 -2.54
CA VAL A 87 5.55 -0.58 -3.59
C VAL A 87 5.78 -1.30 -4.92
N VAL A 88 4.70 -1.77 -5.54
CA VAL A 88 4.77 -2.52 -6.79
C VAL A 88 3.95 -1.77 -7.83
N PRO A 89 4.53 -1.38 -8.98
CA PRO A 89 3.77 -0.80 -10.07
C PRO A 89 2.79 -1.80 -10.66
N THR A 90 1.55 -1.37 -10.92
CA THR A 90 0.61 -2.17 -11.71
C THR A 90 0.94 -2.06 -13.19
N ASP A 91 0.96 -3.19 -13.91
CA ASP A 91 1.04 -3.25 -15.38
C ASP A 91 -0.18 -4.01 -15.92
N GLU A 92 -1.30 -3.30 -16.04
CA GLU A 92 -2.58 -3.89 -16.45
C GLU A 92 -2.54 -4.35 -17.91
N GLU A 93 -1.87 -3.58 -18.76
CA GLU A 93 -1.74 -3.79 -20.20
C GLU A 93 -1.05 -5.11 -20.52
N SER A 94 0.03 -5.45 -19.80
CA SER A 94 0.73 -6.73 -19.99
C SER A 94 -0.15 -7.93 -19.62
N ILE A 95 -0.98 -7.80 -18.57
CA ILE A 95 -1.89 -8.85 -18.13
C ILE A 95 -2.99 -9.05 -19.17
N ILE A 96 -3.58 -7.97 -19.69
CA ILE A 96 -4.57 -8.02 -20.77
C ILE A 96 -3.96 -8.67 -22.01
N ALA A 97 -2.78 -8.21 -22.44
CA ALA A 97 -2.09 -8.75 -23.62
C ALA A 97 -1.80 -10.26 -23.48
N ARG A 98 -1.35 -10.70 -22.30
CA ARG A 98 -1.13 -12.13 -22.03
C ARG A 98 -2.43 -12.92 -22.07
N HIS A 99 -3.50 -12.41 -21.47
CA HIS A 99 -4.77 -13.12 -21.42
C HIS A 99 -5.40 -13.26 -22.82
N THR A 100 -5.39 -12.20 -23.63
CA THR A 100 -5.86 -12.24 -25.02
C THR A 100 -5.05 -13.22 -25.87
N ARG A 101 -3.71 -13.25 -25.72
CA ARG A 101 -2.85 -14.23 -26.43
C ARG A 101 -3.16 -15.68 -26.04
N MET A 102 -3.45 -15.94 -24.78
CA MET A 102 -3.81 -17.29 -24.32
C MET A 102 -5.19 -17.74 -24.82
N GLN A 103 -6.14 -16.82 -24.99
CA GLN A 103 -7.47 -17.14 -25.55
C GLN A 103 -7.46 -17.34 -27.07
N GLY A 104 -6.52 -16.75 -27.81
CA GLY A 104 -6.38 -16.96 -29.26
C GLY A 104 -5.69 -18.26 -29.67
N ASN A 105 -5.22 -19.06 -28.71
CA ASN A 105 -4.53 -20.34 -28.91
C ASN A 105 -5.35 -21.56 -28.45
N ALA A 106 -6.63 -21.36 -28.12
CA ALA A 106 -7.64 -22.38 -27.85
C ALA A 106 -8.67 -22.42 -28.99
#